data_AF-A0A5C2SRC1-F1
#
_entry.id   AF-A0A5C2SRC1-F1
#
_cell.length_a   1.000
_cell.length_b   1.000
_cell.length_c   1.000
_cell.angle_alpha   90.00
_cell.angle_beta   90.00
_cell.angle_gamma   90.00
#
_symmetry.space_group_name_H-M   'P 1'
#
loop_
_entity.id
_entity.type
_entity.pdbx_description
1 polymer ?
#
loop_
_entity_poly.entity_id
_entity_poly.type
_entity_poly.pdbx_seq_one_letter_code
_entity_poly.pdbx_strand_id
1 'polypeptide(L)'
;MSLDIIEILKTDEDNIHDLYIRWKAAQTTDKIAIGNTLMREMFVHGDAKSISVYNSFEYNLGLKKDADMNRKVHDQIKQYILEADRAQPGSQEYDSAIKRAVDIFLQHSQAEDQQLRQAEKKLSVEESDKLARAFLKARRNASTNQLSPKKEFVSVKTPLPQV
;
A
#
# COMPACT_ATOMS: atom_id res chain seq x y z
N MET A 1 5.00 -2.94 -24.05
CA MET A 1 6.12 -3.09 -23.10
C MET A 1 5.62 -3.98 -21.97
N SER A 2 6.43 -4.95 -21.54
CA SER A 2 6.12 -5.83 -20.41
C SER A 2 6.37 -5.06 -19.11
N LEU A 3 5.50 -5.25 -18.11
CA LEU A 3 5.61 -4.67 -16.78
C LEU A 3 6.28 -5.67 -15.82
N ASP A 4 7.10 -5.17 -14.91
CA ASP A 4 7.70 -5.96 -13.83
C ASP A 4 6.92 -5.74 -12.52
N ILE A 5 6.37 -6.81 -11.92
CA ILE A 5 5.63 -6.69 -10.66
C ILE A 5 6.48 -6.13 -9.52
N ILE A 6 7.78 -6.45 -9.45
CA ILE A 6 8.66 -6.02 -8.38
C ILE A 6 8.93 -4.52 -8.48
N GLU A 7 9.17 -4.01 -9.70
CA GLU A 7 9.34 -2.58 -9.94
C GLU A 7 8.07 -1.79 -9.60
N ILE A 8 6.90 -2.33 -9.99
CA ILE A 8 5.59 -1.71 -9.70
C ILE A 8 5.33 -1.64 -8.19
N LEU A 9 5.55 -2.74 -7.46
CA LEU A 9 5.32 -2.76 -6.01
C LEU A 9 6.30 -1.84 -5.28
N LYS A 10 7.59 -1.85 -5.64
CA LYS A 10 8.58 -0.93 -5.06
C LYS A 10 8.22 0.52 -5.33
N THR A 11 7.81 0.86 -6.55
CA THR A 11 7.38 2.24 -6.87
C THR A 11 6.19 2.66 -6.02
N ASP A 12 5.22 1.77 -5.79
CA ASP A 12 4.07 2.04 -4.94
C ASP A 12 4.45 2.23 -3.46
N GLU A 13 5.35 1.40 -2.94
CA GLU A 13 5.90 1.49 -1.58
C GLU A 13 6.76 2.76 -1.39
N ASP A 14 7.56 3.13 -2.38
CA ASP A 14 8.35 4.37 -2.40
C ASP A 14 7.48 5.63 -2.38
N ASN A 15 6.32 5.60 -3.06
CA ASN A 15 5.34 6.69 -2.98
C ASN A 15 4.76 6.85 -1.57
N ILE A 16 4.47 5.73 -0.89
CA ILE A 16 3.98 5.74 0.49
C ILE A 16 5.07 6.30 1.43
N HIS A 17 6.32 5.89 1.22
CA HIS A 17 7.45 6.41 2.00
C HIS A 17 7.67 7.91 1.77
N ASP A 18 7.62 8.39 0.52
CA ASP A 18 7.71 9.81 0.19
C ASP A 18 6.60 10.63 0.85
N LEU A 19 5.35 10.16 0.76
CA LEU A 19 4.21 10.79 1.42
C LEU A 19 4.43 10.89 2.93
N TYR A 20 4.97 9.85 3.58
CA TYR A 20 5.28 9.90 5.00
C TYR A 20 6.39 10.89 5.35
N ILE A 21 7.45 10.98 4.53
CA ILE A 21 8.51 11.99 4.71
C ILE A 21 7.92 13.40 4.62
N ARG A 22 7.10 13.66 3.59
CA ARG A 22 6.41 14.94 3.40
C ARG A 22 5.45 15.25 4.54
N TRP A 23 4.71 14.25 5.02
CA TRP A 23 3.76 14.39 6.13
C TRP A 23 4.46 14.79 7.43
N LYS A 24 5.61 14.20 7.72
CA LYS A 24 6.44 14.57 8.89
C LYS A 24 7.00 15.99 8.79
N ALA A 25 7.33 16.44 7.57
CA ALA A 25 7.91 17.77 7.33
C ALA A 25 6.85 18.88 7.22
N ALA A 26 5.60 18.54 6.93
CA ALA A 26 4.53 19.48 6.67
C ALA A 26 4.05 20.23 7.93
N GLN A 27 3.61 21.47 7.71
CA GLN A 27 2.88 22.28 8.69
C GLN A 27 1.37 22.11 8.51
N THR A 28 0.56 22.69 9.41
CA THR A 28 -0.82 22.28 9.71
C THR A 28 -1.75 22.03 8.51
N THR A 29 -1.83 22.93 7.51
CA THR A 29 -2.76 22.77 6.39
C THR A 29 -2.34 21.68 5.40
N ASP A 30 -1.08 21.67 4.97
CA ASP A 30 -0.58 20.67 4.02
C ASP A 30 -0.54 19.27 4.64
N LYS A 31 -0.34 19.20 5.97
CA LYS A 31 -0.27 17.95 6.72
C LYS A 31 -1.55 17.13 6.62
N ILE A 32 -2.72 17.78 6.58
CA ILE A 32 -4.01 17.09 6.46
C ILE A 32 -4.16 16.48 5.06
N ALA A 33 -3.89 17.25 4.00
CA ALA A 33 -4.00 16.76 2.63
C ALA A 33 -3.01 15.60 2.35
N ILE A 34 -1.76 15.72 2.83
CA ILE A 34 -0.76 14.66 2.73
C ILE A 34 -1.19 13.43 3.55
N GLY A 35 -1.69 13.63 4.78
CA GLY A 35 -2.14 12.53 5.63
C GLY A 35 -3.32 11.75 5.05
N ASN A 36 -4.30 12.45 4.47
CA ASN A 36 -5.41 11.83 3.75
C ASN A 36 -4.93 11.01 2.55
N THR A 37 -3.96 11.55 1.81
CA THR A 37 -3.36 10.84 0.67
C THR A 37 -2.61 9.60 1.14
N LEU A 38 -1.76 9.72 2.16
CA LEU A 38 -1.00 8.62 2.75
C LEU A 38 -1.90 7.47 3.22
N MET A 39 -2.97 7.79 3.96
CA MET A 39 -3.96 6.80 4.40
C MET A 39 -4.62 6.09 3.21
N ARG A 40 -5.05 6.84 2.19
CA ARG A 40 -5.64 6.28 0.98
C ARG A 40 -4.66 5.33 0.28
N GLU A 41 -3.43 5.76 0.04
CA GLU A 41 -2.46 4.97 -0.71
C GLU A 41 -2.08 3.68 0.03
N MET A 42 -1.93 3.70 1.37
CA MET A 42 -1.69 2.50 2.18
C MET A 42 -2.89 1.54 2.16
N PHE A 43 -4.12 2.08 2.29
CA PHE A 43 -5.34 1.28 2.27
C PHE A 43 -5.49 0.55 0.92
N VAL A 44 -5.34 1.31 -0.17
CA VAL A 44 -5.48 0.82 -1.53
C VAL A 44 -4.37 -0.17 -1.89
N HIS A 45 -3.13 0.08 -1.44
CA HIS A 45 -2.00 -0.84 -1.61
C HIS A 45 -2.27 -2.21 -0.96
N GLY A 46 -2.68 -2.22 0.31
CA GLY A 46 -2.95 -3.45 1.05
C GLY A 46 -4.09 -4.27 0.44
N ASP A 47 -5.22 -3.62 0.12
CA ASP A 47 -6.35 -4.27 -0.54
C ASP A 47 -5.94 -4.84 -1.91
N ALA A 48 -5.14 -4.10 -2.68
CA ALA A 48 -4.66 -4.55 -3.99
C ALA A 48 -3.74 -5.78 -3.89
N LYS A 49 -2.76 -5.80 -2.99
CA LYS A 49 -1.88 -6.97 -2.78
C LYS A 49 -2.67 -8.18 -2.29
N SER A 50 -3.64 -7.96 -1.41
CA SER A 50 -4.50 -9.03 -0.86
C SER A 50 -5.26 -9.79 -1.95
N ILE A 51 -5.87 -9.08 -2.91
CA ILE A 51 -6.69 -9.70 -3.95
C ILE A 51 -5.90 -10.11 -5.21
N SER A 52 -4.62 -9.73 -5.32
CA SER A 52 -3.77 -10.06 -6.47
C SER A 52 -2.51 -10.83 -6.07
N VAL A 53 -1.49 -10.15 -5.58
CA VAL A 53 -0.15 -10.68 -5.25
C VAL A 53 -0.22 -11.87 -4.31
N TYR A 54 -0.97 -11.78 -3.21
CA TYR A 54 -1.02 -12.85 -2.21
C TYR A 54 -1.78 -14.09 -2.69
N ASN A 55 -2.70 -13.93 -3.65
CA ASN A 55 -3.30 -15.09 -4.31
C ASN A 55 -2.25 -15.84 -5.16
N SER A 56 -1.37 -15.12 -5.84
CA SER A 56 -0.27 -15.77 -6.58
C SER A 56 0.75 -16.42 -5.64
N PHE A 57 1.07 -15.80 -4.50
CA PHE A 57 1.94 -16.40 -3.49
C PHE A 57 1.38 -17.73 -2.98
N GLU A 58 0.09 -17.77 -2.69
CA GLU A 58 -0.60 -18.97 -2.19
C GLU A 58 -0.66 -20.07 -3.25
N TYR A 59 -1.15 -19.77 -4.46
CA TYR A 59 -1.49 -20.80 -5.44
C TYR A 59 -0.35 -21.14 -6.43
N ASN A 60 0.54 -20.19 -6.74
CA ASN A 60 1.60 -20.41 -7.73
C ASN A 60 2.96 -20.69 -7.06
N LEU A 61 3.23 -20.05 -5.91
CA LEU A 61 4.55 -20.11 -5.27
C LEU A 61 4.63 -21.06 -4.07
N GLY A 62 3.48 -21.57 -3.59
CA GLY A 62 3.39 -22.45 -2.43
C GLY A 62 3.64 -21.73 -1.10
N LEU A 63 3.49 -20.40 -1.05
CA LEU A 63 3.78 -19.53 0.09
C LEU A 63 2.51 -19.16 0.88
N LYS A 64 1.60 -20.12 1.07
CA LYS A 64 0.31 -19.86 1.72
C LYS A 64 0.43 -19.20 3.10
N LYS A 65 1.36 -19.69 3.93
CA LYS A 65 1.54 -19.16 5.30
C LYS A 65 1.97 -17.70 5.29
N ASP A 66 2.86 -17.33 4.36
CA ASP A 66 3.31 -15.95 4.18
C ASP A 66 2.18 -15.08 3.65
N ALA A 67 1.44 -15.55 2.65
CA ALA A 67 0.27 -14.86 2.11
C ALA A 67 -0.78 -14.56 3.20
N ASP A 68 -1.11 -15.54 4.05
CA ASP A 68 -2.06 -15.36 5.15
C ASP A 68 -1.54 -14.40 6.23
N MET A 69 -0.22 -14.41 6.50
CA MET A 69 0.39 -13.45 7.43
C MET A 69 0.35 -12.03 6.86
N ASN A 70 0.74 -11.84 5.60
CA ASN A 70 0.76 -10.54 4.96
C ASN A 70 -0.64 -9.90 4.92
N ARG A 71 -1.68 -10.71 4.64
CA ARG A 71 -3.09 -10.25 4.73
C ARG A 71 -3.43 -9.74 6.12
N LYS A 72 -3.08 -10.48 7.18
CA LYS A 72 -3.33 -10.07 8.57
C LYS A 72 -2.61 -8.76 8.93
N VAL A 73 -1.38 -8.58 8.45
CA VAL A 73 -0.62 -7.34 8.68
C VAL A 73 -1.31 -6.16 7.99
N HIS A 74 -1.78 -6.32 6.75
CA HIS A 74 -2.55 -5.27 6.08
C HIS A 74 -3.91 -5.00 6.75
N ASP A 75 -4.59 -6.02 7.27
CA ASP A 75 -5.81 -5.82 8.07
C ASP A 75 -5.52 -4.97 9.31
N GLN A 76 -4.39 -5.18 9.98
CA GLN A 76 -3.97 -4.37 11.12
C GLN A 76 -3.64 -2.92 10.72
N ILE A 77 -2.89 -2.72 9.62
CA ILE A 77 -2.63 -1.38 9.05
C ILE A 77 -3.97 -0.67 8.76
N LYS A 78 -4.92 -1.39 8.16
CA LYS A 78 -6.26 -0.89 7.84
C LYS A 78 -7.05 -0.47 9.08
N GLN A 79 -6.94 -1.20 10.20
CA GLN A 79 -7.55 -0.76 11.46
C GLN A 79 -7.00 0.60 11.91
N TYR A 80 -5.68 0.80 11.90
CA TYR A 80 -5.10 2.10 12.26
C TYR A 80 -5.45 3.22 11.30
N ILE A 81 -5.60 2.92 10.00
CA ILE A 81 -6.12 3.89 9.03
C ILE A 81 -7.55 4.30 9.38
N LEU A 82 -8.41 3.35 9.74
CA LEU A 82 -9.79 3.64 10.14
C LEU A 82 -9.86 4.39 11.49
N GLU A 83 -8.94 4.13 12.42
CA GLU A 83 -8.79 4.93 13.63
C GLU A 83 -8.43 6.38 13.30
N ALA A 84 -7.42 6.60 12.44
CA ALA A 84 -7.03 7.93 11.99
C ALA A 84 -8.17 8.64 11.24
N ASP A 85 -8.90 7.93 10.38
CA ASP A 85 -10.01 8.49 9.60
C ASP A 85 -11.16 9.01 10.47
N ARG A 86 -11.41 8.35 11.61
CA ARG A 86 -12.44 8.73 12.60
C ARG A 86 -11.99 9.85 13.54
N ALA A 87 -10.68 10.06 13.68
CA ALA A 87 -10.13 11.13 14.51
C ALA A 87 -10.31 12.50 13.85
N GLN A 88 -10.26 13.56 14.66
CA GLN A 88 -10.27 14.93 14.14
C GLN A 88 -8.98 15.18 13.33
N PRO A 89 -9.06 15.56 12.04
CA PRO A 89 -7.86 15.80 11.24
C PRO A 89 -6.94 16.84 11.88
N GLY A 90 -5.65 16.51 11.97
CA GLY A 90 -4.63 17.34 12.62
C GLY A 90 -4.59 17.25 14.14
N SER A 91 -5.41 16.39 14.77
CA SER A 91 -5.29 16.10 16.21
C SER A 91 -4.13 15.16 16.52
N GLN A 92 -3.79 15.04 17.81
CA GLN A 92 -2.75 14.10 18.25
C GLN A 92 -3.14 12.64 17.99
N GLU A 93 -4.42 12.30 18.09
CA GLU A 93 -4.95 10.96 17.83
C GLU A 93 -4.82 10.60 16.34
N TYR A 94 -5.16 11.55 15.46
CA TYR A 94 -4.97 11.42 14.01
C TYR A 94 -3.49 11.14 13.67
N ASP A 95 -2.60 11.98 14.18
CA ASP A 95 -1.16 11.85 13.95
C ASP A 95 -0.61 10.51 14.50
N SER A 96 -1.06 10.11 15.69
CA SER A 96 -0.61 8.87 16.33
C SER A 96 -1.06 7.63 15.58
N ALA A 97 -2.30 7.62 15.08
CA ALA A 97 -2.85 6.50 14.32
C ALA A 97 -2.18 6.36 12.94
N ILE A 98 -1.94 7.48 12.22
CA ILE A 98 -1.15 7.46 10.98
C ILE A 98 0.25 6.90 11.24
N LYS A 99 0.92 7.36 12.30
CA LYS A 99 2.26 6.88 12.62
C LYS A 99 2.28 5.37 12.87
N ARG A 100 1.33 4.82 13.63
CA ARG A 100 1.21 3.37 13.87
C ARG A 100 1.00 2.59 12.57
N ALA A 101 0.12 3.07 11.69
CA ALA A 101 -0.12 2.43 10.39
C ALA A 101 1.17 2.38 9.56
N VAL A 102 1.91 3.49 9.50
CA VAL A 102 3.17 3.58 8.75
C VAL A 102 4.27 2.73 9.38
N ASP A 103 4.43 2.74 10.70
CA ASP A 103 5.47 1.97 11.37
C ASP A 103 5.32 0.46 11.07
N ILE A 104 4.07 -0.04 11.06
CA ILE A 104 3.78 -1.43 10.68
C ILE A 104 4.01 -1.66 9.19
N PHE A 105 3.56 -0.73 8.34
CA PHE A 105 3.79 -0.81 6.89
C PHE A 105 5.27 -0.92 6.53
N LEU A 106 6.13 -0.10 7.15
CA LEU A 106 7.57 -0.11 6.90
C LEU A 106 8.23 -1.42 7.35
N GLN A 107 7.83 -1.95 8.51
CA GLN A 107 8.30 -3.26 8.97
C GLN A 107 7.84 -4.38 8.04
N HIS A 108 6.59 -4.30 7.58
CA HIS A 108 5.99 -5.27 6.66
C HIS A 108 6.72 -5.30 5.31
N SER A 109 6.89 -4.14 4.66
CA SER A 109 7.58 -4.01 3.37
C SER A 109 9.00 -4.61 3.43
N GLN A 110 9.75 -4.33 4.50
CA GLN A 110 11.09 -4.92 4.70
C GLN A 110 11.07 -6.45 4.86
N ALA A 111 10.07 -7.00 5.54
CA ALA A 111 9.95 -8.44 5.73
C ALA A 111 9.49 -9.15 4.45
N GLU A 112 8.56 -8.55 3.71
CA GLU A 112 8.00 -9.09 2.47
C GLU A 112 9.01 -9.08 1.32
N ASP A 113 9.98 -8.17 1.37
CA ASP A 113 11.04 -8.00 0.39
C ASP A 113 11.78 -9.31 0.03
N GLN A 114 11.98 -10.19 1.02
CA GLN A 114 12.57 -11.52 0.78
C GLN A 114 11.63 -12.45 0.00
N GLN A 115 10.32 -12.38 0.24
CA GLN A 115 9.31 -13.17 -0.45
C GLN A 115 9.16 -12.69 -1.91
N LEU A 116 9.18 -11.37 -2.10
CA LEU A 116 9.17 -10.74 -3.42
C LEU A 116 10.39 -11.16 -4.26
N ARG A 117 11.60 -11.19 -3.67
CA ARG A 117 12.80 -11.74 -4.34
C ARG A 117 12.69 -13.23 -4.68
N GLN A 118 11.94 -14.02 -3.90
CA GLN A 118 11.70 -15.43 -4.23
C GLN A 118 10.70 -15.57 -5.38
N ALA A 119 9.69 -14.70 -5.42
CA ALA A 119 8.73 -14.63 -6.52
C ALA A 119 9.44 -14.26 -7.83
N GLU A 120 10.29 -13.23 -7.81
CA GLU A 120 11.09 -12.79 -8.96
C GLU A 120 11.89 -13.92 -9.62
N LYS A 121 12.48 -14.81 -8.81
CA LYS A 121 13.26 -15.95 -9.31
C LYS A 121 12.40 -17.05 -9.96
N LYS A 122 11.10 -17.08 -9.69
CA LYS A 122 10.18 -18.13 -10.12
C LYS A 122 9.27 -17.70 -11.27
N LEU A 123 8.97 -16.41 -11.38
CA LEU A 123 8.05 -15.87 -12.38
C LEU A 123 8.76 -15.70 -13.72
N SER A 124 8.11 -16.10 -14.81
CA SER A 124 8.51 -15.68 -16.16
C SER A 124 8.22 -14.19 -16.36
N VAL A 125 8.76 -13.61 -17.43
CA VAL A 125 8.46 -12.21 -17.83
C VAL A 125 6.96 -12.01 -18.07
N GLU A 126 6.30 -12.99 -18.69
CA GLU A 126 4.86 -12.96 -18.96
C GLU A 126 4.04 -13.10 -17.68
N GLU A 127 4.47 -13.94 -16.73
CA GLU A 127 3.80 -14.08 -15.43
C GLU A 127 3.95 -12.82 -14.58
N SER A 128 5.15 -12.20 -14.61
CA SER A 128 5.42 -10.90 -13.96
C SER A 128 4.52 -9.81 -14.53
N ASP A 129 4.42 -9.67 -15.86
CA ASP A 129 3.55 -8.69 -16.52
C ASP A 129 2.07 -8.92 -16.17
N LYS A 130 1.62 -10.16 -16.21
CA LYS A 130 0.23 -10.51 -15.85
C LYS A 130 -0.07 -10.15 -14.41
N LEU A 131 0.85 -10.44 -13.49
CA LEU A 131 0.67 -10.13 -12.07
C LEU A 131 0.72 -8.62 -11.81
N ALA A 132 1.62 -7.89 -12.46
CA ALA A 132 1.70 -6.43 -12.42
C ALA A 132 0.38 -5.78 -12.86
N ARG A 133 -0.18 -6.21 -13.99
CA ARG A 133 -1.49 -5.72 -14.47
C ARG A 133 -2.63 -6.08 -13.52
N ALA A 134 -2.60 -7.27 -12.94
CA ALA A 134 -3.60 -7.68 -11.96
C ALA A 134 -3.56 -6.78 -10.71
N PHE A 135 -2.37 -6.49 -10.19
CA PHE A 135 -2.17 -5.57 -9.08
C PHE A 135 -2.65 -4.15 -9.42
N LEU A 136 -2.24 -3.60 -10.56
CA LEU A 136 -2.65 -2.25 -10.97
C LEU A 136 -4.17 -2.13 -11.17
N LYS A 137 -4.80 -3.15 -11.75
CA LYS A 137 -6.27 -3.21 -11.89
C LYS A 137 -6.95 -3.32 -10.53
N ALA A 138 -6.42 -4.13 -9.62
CA ALA A 138 -6.91 -4.26 -8.25
C ALA A 138 -6.81 -2.91 -7.51
N ARG A 139 -5.68 -2.22 -7.65
CA ARG A 139 -5.43 -0.89 -7.07
C ARG A 139 -6.45 0.15 -7.54
N ARG A 140 -6.71 0.21 -8.86
CA ARG A 140 -7.71 1.11 -9.44
C ARG A 140 -9.12 0.84 -8.92
N ASN A 141 -9.45 -0.43 -8.73
CA ASN A 141 -10.78 -0.87 -8.32
C ASN A 141 -10.95 -0.98 -6.79
N ALA A 142 -9.90 -0.71 -6.01
CA ALA A 142 -9.95 -0.79 -4.57
C ALA A 142 -11.00 0.18 -4.03
N SER A 143 -11.97 -0.36 -3.27
CA SER A 143 -13.06 0.43 -2.71
C SER A 143 -12.58 1.15 -1.46
N THR A 144 -12.58 2.47 -1.48
CA THR A 144 -12.30 3.31 -0.31
C THR A 144 -13.57 3.70 0.43
N ASN A 145 -14.70 3.00 0.22
CA ASN A 145 -15.99 3.34 0.84
C ASN A 145 -15.99 3.21 2.38
N GLN A 146 -14.99 2.53 2.95
CA GLN A 146 -14.79 2.46 4.40
C GLN A 146 -14.11 3.71 4.97
N LEU A 147 -13.50 4.55 4.11
CA LEU A 147 -12.92 5.83 4.49
C LEU A 147 -13.97 6.93 4.35
N SER A 148 -13.94 7.89 5.27
CA SER A 148 -14.75 9.09 5.18
C SER A 148 -14.39 9.90 3.92
N PRO A 149 -15.36 10.51 3.22
CA PRO A 149 -15.07 11.36 2.07
C PRO A 149 -14.13 12.50 2.46
N LYS A 150 -12.98 12.61 1.78
CA LYS A 150 -12.02 13.71 1.96
C LYS A 150 -12.03 14.61 0.73
N LYS A 151 -11.78 15.91 0.94
CA LYS A 151 -11.79 16.94 -0.12
C LYS A 151 -10.40 17.29 -0.63
N GLU A 152 -9.37 16.93 0.12
CA GLU A 152 -7.99 17.38 -0.10
C GLU A 152 -7.06 16.19 -0.23
N PHE A 153 -6.41 16.08 -1.38
CA PHE A 153 -5.39 15.10 -1.70
C PHE A 153 -4.22 15.79 -2.39
N VAL A 154 -3.04 15.19 -2.27
CA VAL A 154 -1.84 15.60 -3.00
C VAL A 154 -1.44 14.51 -3.99
N SER A 155 -0.65 14.86 -4.99
CA SER A 155 -0.07 13.87 -5.89
C SER A 155 1.05 13.06 -5.20
N VAL A 156 1.11 11.78 -5.55
CA VAL A 156 2.27 10.92 -5.31
C VAL A 156 3.46 11.36 -6.16
N LYS A 157 4.68 10.99 -5.75
CA LYS A 157 5.91 11.37 -6.43
C LYS A 157 6.03 10.76 -7.84
N THR A 158 5.73 9.47 -7.95
CA THR A 158 5.89 8.69 -9.18
C THR A 158 4.58 7.98 -9.51
N PRO A 159 3.77 8.47 -10.45
CA PRO A 159 2.54 7.80 -10.84
C PRO A 159 2.81 6.39 -11.39
N LEU A 160 2.00 5.42 -10.97
CA LEU A 160 2.05 4.08 -11.55
C LEU A 160 1.50 4.06 -12.99
N PRO A 161 1.96 3.13 -13.84
CA PRO A 161 1.41 2.92 -15.17
C PRO A 161 -0.11 2.68 -15.14
N GLN A 162 -0.78 3.18 -16.17
CA GLN A 162 -2.21 2.93 -16.39
C GLN A 162 -2.39 1.61 -17.15
N VAL A 163 -3.32 0.76 -16.70
CA VAL A 163 -3.65 -0.55 -17.30
C VAL A 163 -5.12 -0.77 -17.52
#